data_AF-K0US62-F1
#
_entry.id   AF-K0US62-F1
#
_cell.length_a   1.000
_cell.length_b   1.000
_cell.length_c   1.000
_cell.angle_alpha   90.00
_cell.angle_beta   90.00
_cell.angle_gamma   90.00
#
_symmetry.space_group_name_H-M   'P 1'
#
loop_
_entity.id
_entity.type
_entity.pdbx_description
1 polymer ?
#
loop_
_entity_poly.entity_id
_entity_poly.type
_entity_poly.pdbx_seq_one_letter_code
_entity_poly.pdbx_strand_id
1 'polypeptide(L)'
;MQRVTGVLGGSDDDESNGENYPEVRYLRPRVAPLQLHVCNDLLSRLVGYRLQSVQFFPRYVQLSFDSPAAPDSPVLTCEVFPVVDTRDGRITARQGGYADALWSLIGQPVVDTFEASGEGLRICFAETAVVLRPSVAELRGPVIAMLSDFADGNSASWRPGGAAFEYLV
;
A
#
# COMPACT_ATOMS: atom_id res chain seq x y z
N MET A 1 -44.98 74.95 -5.57
CA MET A 1 -43.86 74.04 -5.27
C MET A 1 -44.39 72.90 -4.42
N GLN A 2 -44.07 71.66 -4.82
CA GLN A 2 -44.46 70.37 -4.24
C GLN A 2 -45.97 70.05 -4.21
N ARG A 3 -46.34 69.00 -4.95
CA ARG A 3 -47.42 68.09 -4.54
C ARG A 3 -47.01 66.64 -4.76
N VAL A 4 -47.22 65.92 -3.67
CA VAL A 4 -47.12 64.49 -3.43
C VAL A 4 -48.10 63.73 -4.32
N THR A 5 -47.68 62.58 -4.84
CA THR A 5 -48.57 61.47 -5.16
C THR A 5 -47.99 60.20 -4.56
N GLY A 6 -48.78 59.61 -3.67
CA GLY A 6 -48.50 58.33 -3.04
C GLY A 6 -49.03 57.15 -3.84
N VAL A 7 -48.37 56.02 -3.62
CA VAL A 7 -48.87 54.65 -3.34
C VAL A 7 -49.96 54.07 -4.25
N LEU A 8 -49.67 52.91 -4.89
CA LEU A 8 -50.40 51.62 -4.73
C LEU A 8 -49.85 50.50 -5.66
N GLY A 9 -49.63 49.29 -5.08
CA GLY A 9 -49.45 47.96 -5.73
C GLY A 9 -47.99 47.58 -6.03
N GLY A 10 -47.33 46.53 -5.50
CA GLY A 10 -47.77 45.23 -4.97
C GLY A 10 -48.18 44.32 -6.14
N SER A 11 -47.57 43.19 -6.49
CA SER A 11 -46.47 42.33 -5.99
C SER A 11 -46.02 41.45 -7.18
N ASP A 12 -45.07 40.53 -6.93
CA ASP A 12 -44.61 39.37 -7.73
C ASP A 12 -43.18 39.59 -8.29
N ASP A 13 -42.15 39.23 -7.54
CA ASP A 13 -41.53 37.90 -7.40
C ASP A 13 -40.46 37.71 -8.50
N ASP A 14 -39.16 37.72 -8.14
CA ASP A 14 -38.39 36.47 -7.96
C ASP A 14 -36.88 36.74 -7.80
N GLU A 15 -36.24 35.84 -7.05
CA GLU A 15 -34.82 35.49 -7.06
C GLU A 15 -33.73 36.57 -6.82
N SER A 16 -33.21 36.60 -5.60
CA SER A 16 -31.78 36.27 -5.39
C SER A 16 -31.56 35.82 -3.96
N ASN A 17 -31.66 34.50 -3.83
CA ASN A 17 -31.28 33.71 -2.69
C ASN A 17 -29.80 34.01 -2.34
N GLY A 18 -29.53 34.22 -1.06
CA GLY A 18 -28.16 34.37 -0.58
C GLY A 18 -27.35 33.13 -0.95
N GLU A 19 -26.28 33.32 -1.71
CA GLU A 19 -25.26 32.30 -1.90
C GLU A 19 -24.56 32.07 -0.57
N ASN A 20 -25.16 31.19 0.23
CA ASN A 20 -24.55 30.56 1.37
C ASN A 20 -23.55 29.54 0.81
N TYR A 21 -22.36 30.01 0.44
CA TYR A 21 -21.25 29.13 0.07
C TYR A 21 -21.01 28.19 1.26
N PRO A 22 -21.21 26.86 1.11
CA PRO A 22 -20.85 25.96 2.17
C PRO A 22 -19.35 26.11 2.39
N GLU A 23 -18.95 26.42 3.63
CA GLU A 23 -17.56 26.41 4.04
C GLU A 23 -16.92 25.13 3.51
N VAL A 24 -15.98 25.29 2.58
CA VAL A 24 -15.07 24.23 2.17
C VAL A 24 -14.26 23.91 3.40
N ARG A 25 -14.77 22.97 4.21
CA ARG A 25 -14.01 22.34 5.28
C ARG A 25 -12.89 21.61 4.58
N TYR A 26 -11.74 22.27 4.48
CA TYR A 26 -10.48 21.60 4.23
C TYR A 26 -10.40 20.46 5.26
N LEU A 27 -10.62 19.23 4.79
CA LEU A 27 -10.26 18.06 5.55
C LEU A 27 -8.78 18.27 5.84
N ARG A 28 -8.47 18.62 7.09
CA ARG A 28 -7.08 18.62 7.55
C ARG A 28 -6.53 17.27 7.12
N PRO A 29 -5.35 17.23 6.46
CA PRO A 29 -4.65 15.97 6.30
C PRO A 29 -4.64 15.32 7.68
N ARG A 30 -5.25 14.14 7.80
CA ARG A 30 -5.11 13.33 9.00
C ARG A 30 -3.62 13.08 9.07
N VAL A 31 -2.93 13.86 9.91
CA VAL A 31 -1.52 13.62 10.21
C VAL A 31 -1.53 12.24 10.83
N ALA A 32 -1.16 11.25 10.01
CA ALA A 32 -0.96 9.91 10.50
C ALA A 32 0.01 10.05 11.68
N PRO A 33 -0.30 9.46 12.84
CA PRO A 33 0.65 9.46 13.93
C PRO A 33 1.98 8.97 13.37
N LEU A 34 3.09 9.59 13.80
CA LEU A 34 4.43 9.03 13.58
C LEU A 34 4.45 7.68 14.29
N GLN A 35 3.99 6.65 13.60
CA GLN A 35 4.03 5.27 14.06
C GLN A 35 5.52 4.95 14.11
N LEU A 36 6.02 4.72 15.33
CA LEU A 36 7.38 4.25 15.50
C LEU A 36 7.45 2.92 14.76
N HIS A 37 8.17 2.90 13.64
CA HIS A 37 8.31 1.70 12.83
C HIS A 37 9.16 0.70 13.59
N VAL A 38 8.52 -0.30 14.16
CA VAL A 38 9.22 -1.45 14.75
C VAL A 38 9.44 -2.45 13.62
N CYS A 39 10.71 -2.80 13.39
CA CYS A 39 11.06 -3.72 12.30
C CYS A 39 10.30 -5.03 12.46
N ASN A 40 9.72 -5.50 11.36
CA ASN A 40 9.01 -6.77 11.23
C ASN A 40 7.66 -6.84 11.98
N ASP A 41 7.20 -5.79 12.66
CA ASP A 41 5.95 -5.85 13.45
C ASP A 41 4.72 -6.12 12.60
N LEU A 42 4.61 -5.46 11.44
CA LEU A 42 3.48 -5.68 10.54
C LEU A 42 3.72 -6.87 9.62
N LEU A 43 4.96 -7.05 9.13
CA LEU A 43 5.31 -8.12 8.20
C LEU A 43 5.14 -9.51 8.85
N SER A 44 5.52 -9.67 10.12
CA SER A 44 5.38 -10.92 10.88
C SER A 44 3.95 -11.40 11.07
N ARG A 45 2.96 -10.52 10.88
CA ARG A 45 1.55 -10.92 10.90
C ARG A 45 1.15 -11.81 9.73
N LEU A 46 1.95 -11.83 8.65
CA LEU A 46 1.75 -12.75 7.54
C LEU A 46 2.08 -14.21 7.92
N VAL A 47 2.81 -14.48 9.01
CA VAL A 47 3.12 -15.85 9.43
C VAL A 47 1.81 -16.62 9.68
N GLY A 48 1.67 -17.76 9.00
CA GLY A 48 0.47 -18.60 9.01
C GLY A 48 -0.57 -18.27 7.92
N TYR A 49 -0.46 -17.12 7.24
CA TYR A 49 -1.20 -16.89 6.01
C TYR A 49 -0.62 -17.71 4.87
N ARG A 50 -1.44 -18.02 3.86
CA ARG A 50 -0.97 -18.58 2.59
C ARG A 50 -0.99 -17.51 1.52
N LEU A 51 -0.11 -17.67 0.53
CA LEU A 51 -0.21 -16.85 -0.68
C LEU A 51 -1.43 -17.31 -1.48
N GLN A 52 -2.42 -16.44 -1.63
CA GLN A 52 -3.66 -16.74 -2.35
C GLN A 52 -3.53 -16.46 -3.85
N SER A 53 -2.93 -15.33 -4.21
CA SER A 53 -2.80 -14.94 -5.62
C SER A 53 -1.58 -14.07 -5.87
N VAL A 54 -1.12 -14.09 -7.12
CA VAL A 54 -0.05 -13.24 -7.65
C VAL A 54 -0.61 -12.49 -8.85
N GLN A 55 -0.53 -11.17 -8.83
CA GLN A 55 -1.01 -10.31 -9.92
C GLN A 55 0.15 -9.50 -10.48
N PHE A 56 0.40 -9.64 -11.78
CA PHE A 56 1.46 -8.94 -12.48
C PHE A 56 0.90 -7.70 -13.18
N PHE A 57 1.45 -6.54 -12.84
CA PHE A 57 1.21 -5.29 -13.52
C PHE A 57 2.49 -4.82 -14.20
N PRO A 58 2.43 -3.92 -15.20
CA PRO A 58 3.62 -3.46 -15.92
C PRO A 58 4.71 -2.85 -15.03
N ARG A 59 4.36 -2.36 -13.85
CA ARG A 59 5.28 -1.63 -12.95
C ARG A 59 5.41 -2.20 -11.55
N TYR A 60 4.59 -3.18 -11.18
CA TYR A 60 4.58 -3.73 -9.84
C TYR A 60 3.99 -5.15 -9.87
N VAL A 61 4.20 -5.89 -8.80
CA VAL A 61 3.52 -7.16 -8.54
C VAL A 61 2.74 -7.06 -7.24
N GLN A 62 1.56 -7.66 -7.18
CA GLN A 62 0.81 -7.81 -5.94
C GLN A 62 0.78 -9.26 -5.51
N LEU A 63 1.00 -9.48 -4.21
CA LEU A 63 0.89 -10.76 -3.52
C LEU A 63 -0.26 -10.63 -2.53
N SER A 64 -1.35 -11.36 -2.76
CA SER A 64 -2.50 -11.39 -1.85
C SER A 64 -2.42 -12.62 -0.97
N PHE A 65 -2.73 -12.46 0.31
CA PHE A 65 -2.64 -13.52 1.30
C PHE A 65 -4.02 -13.85 1.87
N ASP A 66 -4.25 -15.12 2.21
CA ASP A 66 -5.45 -15.58 2.90
C ASP A 66 -5.10 -16.44 4.11
N SER A 67 -6.02 -16.50 5.08
CA SER A 67 -5.93 -17.40 6.21
C SER A 67 -7.30 -17.98 6.54
N PRO A 68 -7.43 -19.27 6.86
CA PRO A 68 -8.70 -19.81 7.36
C PRO A 68 -8.94 -19.39 8.82
N ALA A 69 -7.91 -18.87 9.50
CA ALA A 69 -7.98 -18.45 10.90
C ALA A 69 -8.29 -16.96 11.06
N ALA A 70 -8.21 -16.16 9.99
CA ALA A 70 -8.44 -14.72 10.01
C ALA A 70 -9.29 -14.28 8.80
N PRO A 71 -10.24 -13.34 8.97
CA PRO A 71 -11.16 -12.96 7.90
C PRO A 71 -10.59 -11.93 6.90
N ASP A 72 -9.43 -11.34 7.19
CA ASP A 72 -8.75 -10.39 6.33
C ASP A 72 -7.97 -11.06 5.19
N SER A 73 -7.61 -10.24 4.21
CA SER A 73 -6.85 -10.67 3.03
C SER A 73 -5.75 -9.65 2.74
N PRO A 74 -4.67 -9.65 3.55
CA PRO A 74 -3.59 -8.68 3.39
C PRO A 74 -3.00 -8.71 1.99
N VAL A 75 -2.61 -7.54 1.49
CA VAL A 75 -2.00 -7.39 0.15
C VAL A 75 -0.65 -6.73 0.27
N LEU A 76 0.39 -7.39 -0.23
CA LEU A 76 1.70 -6.80 -0.43
C LEU A 76 1.85 -6.34 -1.88
N THR A 77 1.82 -5.02 -2.08
CA THR A 77 2.14 -4.38 -3.35
C THR A 77 3.62 -4.08 -3.42
N CYS A 78 4.32 -4.65 -4.40
CA CYS A 78 5.76 -4.49 -4.60
C CYS A 78 6.02 -3.61 -5.82
N GLU A 79 6.39 -2.34 -5.61
CA GLU A 79 6.77 -1.39 -6.70
C GLU A 79 8.16 -1.69 -7.28
N VAL A 80 8.95 -2.49 -6.56
CA VAL A 80 10.12 -3.19 -7.08
C VAL A 80 9.74 -4.66 -7.21
N PHE A 81 10.06 -5.29 -8.35
CA PHE A 81 9.85 -6.73 -8.49
C PHE A 81 10.72 -7.50 -7.48
N PRO A 82 10.13 -8.36 -6.64
CA PRO A 82 10.89 -9.17 -5.70
C PRO A 82 11.79 -10.17 -6.43
N VAL A 83 12.77 -10.69 -5.70
CA VAL A 83 13.56 -11.86 -6.08
C VAL A 83 12.96 -13.08 -5.40
N VAL A 84 12.82 -14.18 -6.14
CA VAL A 84 12.47 -15.48 -5.57
C VAL A 84 13.75 -16.23 -5.27
N ASP A 85 14.00 -16.51 -3.99
CA ASP A 85 15.13 -17.28 -3.51
C ASP A 85 14.68 -18.74 -3.38
N THR A 86 15.32 -19.64 -4.13
CA THR A 86 15.04 -21.09 -4.10
C THR A 86 16.31 -21.84 -3.72
N ARG A 87 16.20 -23.16 -3.52
CA ARG A 87 17.37 -24.03 -3.29
C ARG A 87 18.37 -24.00 -4.44
N ASP A 88 17.88 -23.81 -5.66
CA ASP A 88 18.70 -23.82 -6.88
C ASP A 88 19.28 -22.43 -7.21
N GLY A 89 18.88 -21.40 -6.46
CA GLY A 89 19.40 -20.05 -6.53
C GLY A 89 18.32 -18.98 -6.62
N ARG A 90 18.75 -17.78 -7.03
CA ARG A 90 17.89 -16.60 -7.11
C ARG A 90 17.30 -16.43 -8.49
N ILE A 91 15.99 -16.18 -8.54
CA ILE A 91 15.23 -15.90 -9.75
C ILE A 91 14.72 -14.45 -9.67
N THR A 92 15.20 -13.63 -10.58
CA THR A 92 14.85 -12.21 -10.74
C THR A 92 13.81 -12.05 -11.84
N ALA A 93 13.12 -10.90 -11.87
CA ALA A 93 12.12 -10.59 -12.90
C ALA A 93 12.65 -10.56 -14.35
N ARG A 94 13.98 -10.58 -14.53
CA ARG A 94 14.63 -10.62 -15.86
C ARG A 94 14.89 -12.04 -16.37
N GLN A 95 14.69 -13.06 -15.54
CA GLN A 95 14.96 -14.45 -15.86
C GLN A 95 13.67 -15.17 -16.29
N GLY A 96 13.80 -16.11 -17.24
CA GLY A 96 12.73 -17.04 -17.55
C GLY A 96 12.36 -17.87 -16.32
N GLY A 97 11.07 -18.20 -16.17
CA GLY A 97 10.56 -18.93 -15.01
C GLY A 97 10.27 -18.08 -13.78
N TYR A 98 10.45 -16.75 -13.81
CA TYR A 98 10.10 -15.87 -12.68
C TYR A 98 8.61 -15.93 -12.32
N ALA A 99 7.74 -15.88 -13.32
CA ALA A 99 6.29 -15.99 -13.10
C ALA A 99 5.92 -17.35 -12.52
N ASP A 100 6.50 -18.43 -13.04
CA ASP A 100 6.30 -19.79 -12.55
C ASP A 100 6.81 -19.96 -11.11
N ALA A 101 7.95 -19.34 -10.78
CA ALA A 101 8.53 -19.35 -9.44
C ALA A 101 7.58 -18.69 -8.43
N LEU A 102 7.03 -17.52 -8.74
CA LEU A 102 6.01 -16.88 -7.88
C LEU A 102 4.71 -17.66 -7.85
N TRP A 103 4.28 -18.21 -8.99
CA TRP A 103 3.04 -18.98 -9.08
C TRP A 103 3.11 -20.27 -8.25
N SER A 104 4.28 -20.90 -8.18
CA SER A 104 4.52 -22.10 -7.35
C SER A 104 4.33 -21.87 -5.85
N LEU A 105 4.34 -20.60 -5.41
CA LEU A 105 4.11 -20.22 -4.01
C LEU A 105 2.62 -20.17 -3.65
N ILE A 106 1.71 -20.16 -4.64
CA ILE A 106 0.27 -20.10 -4.36
C ILE A 106 -0.15 -21.34 -3.55
N GLY A 107 -0.88 -21.10 -2.46
CA GLY A 107 -1.30 -22.09 -1.48
C GLY A 107 -0.24 -22.41 -0.42
N GLN A 108 1.02 -21.97 -0.58
CA GLN A 108 2.06 -22.20 0.41
C GLN A 108 1.89 -21.26 1.60
N PRO A 109 2.02 -21.76 2.85
CA PRO A 109 2.00 -20.91 4.03
C PRO A 109 3.31 -20.12 4.16
N VAL A 110 3.18 -18.88 4.60
CA VAL A 110 4.31 -18.10 5.11
C VAL A 110 4.70 -18.71 6.46
N VAL A 111 5.93 -19.18 6.55
CA VAL A 111 6.47 -19.83 7.75
C VAL A 111 7.29 -18.87 8.61
N ASP A 112 7.83 -17.82 7.99
CA ASP A 112 8.67 -16.84 8.68
C ASP A 112 8.73 -15.53 7.89
N THR A 113 9.06 -14.43 8.54
CA THR A 113 9.32 -13.15 7.90
C THR A 113 10.49 -12.44 8.56
N PHE A 114 11.24 -11.69 7.75
CA PHE A 114 12.34 -10.88 8.22
C PHE A 114 12.25 -9.48 7.64
N GLU A 115 12.45 -8.53 8.52
CA GLU A 115 12.73 -7.15 8.20
C GLU A 115 13.86 -6.70 9.15
N ALA A 116 14.99 -6.31 8.59
CA ALA A 116 16.14 -5.87 9.36
C ALA A 116 16.81 -4.67 8.69
N SER A 117 17.42 -3.80 9.52
CA SER A 117 18.06 -2.58 9.04
C SER A 117 19.10 -2.89 7.97
N GLY A 118 18.94 -2.25 6.81
CA GLY A 118 19.83 -2.41 5.67
C GLY A 118 19.75 -3.77 4.94
N GLU A 119 18.87 -4.69 5.34
CA GLU A 119 18.78 -6.03 4.74
C GLU A 119 17.61 -6.22 3.78
N GLY A 120 16.64 -5.29 3.80
CA GLY A 120 15.40 -5.38 3.05
C GLY A 120 14.33 -6.22 3.75
N LEU A 121 13.44 -6.79 2.95
CA LEU A 121 12.35 -7.65 3.43
C LEU A 121 12.52 -9.07 2.89
N ARG A 122 12.13 -10.05 3.70
CA ARG A 122 12.07 -11.46 3.31
C ARG A 122 10.79 -12.09 3.85
N ILE A 123 10.09 -12.81 2.98
CA ILE A 123 8.92 -13.63 3.33
C ILE A 123 9.29 -15.07 3.00
N CYS A 124 9.39 -15.92 4.01
CA CYS A 124 9.79 -17.30 3.86
C CYS A 124 8.56 -18.20 3.73
N PHE A 125 8.63 -19.09 2.75
CA PHE A 125 7.82 -20.28 2.61
C PHE A 125 8.72 -21.49 2.95
N ALA A 126 8.19 -22.71 2.90
CA ALA A 126 8.90 -23.91 3.37
C ALA A 126 10.34 -24.05 2.84
N GLU A 127 10.55 -23.88 1.53
CA GLU A 127 11.87 -24.04 0.89
C GLU A 127 12.26 -22.88 -0.03
N THR A 128 11.42 -21.84 -0.07
CA THR A 128 11.53 -20.71 -0.98
C THR A 128 11.27 -19.43 -0.21
N ALA A 129 11.76 -18.29 -0.72
CA ALA A 129 11.46 -17.01 -0.13
C ALA A 129 11.26 -15.93 -1.19
N VAL A 130 10.39 -14.98 -0.88
CA VAL A 130 10.25 -13.73 -1.62
C VAL A 130 11.11 -12.69 -0.92
N VAL A 131 12.02 -12.06 -1.65
CA VAL A 131 13.00 -11.09 -1.12
C VAL A 131 12.86 -9.75 -1.82
N LEU A 132 12.72 -8.69 -1.04
CA LEU A 132 12.77 -7.30 -1.52
C LEU A 132 14.03 -6.64 -1.00
N ARG A 133 15.05 -6.58 -1.85
CA ARG A 133 16.32 -5.89 -1.58
C ARG A 133 16.83 -5.22 -2.87
N PRO A 134 16.15 -4.16 -3.35
CA PRO A 134 16.53 -3.49 -4.58
C PRO A 134 17.90 -2.85 -4.47
N SER A 135 18.56 -2.70 -5.61
CA SER A 135 19.60 -1.70 -5.85
C SER A 135 18.99 -0.35 -6.24
N VAL A 136 19.78 0.73 -6.21
CA VAL A 136 19.36 2.07 -6.63
C VAL A 136 18.81 2.08 -8.07
N ALA A 137 19.38 1.27 -8.97
CA ALA A 137 18.96 1.18 -10.37
C ALA A 137 17.57 0.53 -10.58
N GLU A 138 17.10 -0.22 -9.58
CA GLU A 138 15.81 -0.92 -9.61
C GLU A 138 14.67 -0.07 -9.06
N LEU A 139 14.97 1.05 -8.40
CA LEU A 139 13.96 1.97 -7.93
C LEU A 139 13.17 2.60 -9.09
N ARG A 140 11.85 2.71 -8.89
CA ARG A 140 10.90 3.23 -9.89
C ARG A 140 10.03 4.37 -9.36
N GLY A 141 10.09 4.62 -8.06
CA GLY A 141 9.21 5.53 -7.35
C GLY A 141 9.63 5.70 -5.89
N PRO A 142 8.84 6.44 -5.10
CA PRO A 142 9.15 6.77 -3.71
C PRO A 142 8.80 5.66 -2.72
N VAL A 143 8.22 4.54 -3.19
CA VAL A 143 7.83 3.37 -2.40
C VAL A 143 8.49 2.14 -3.02
N ILE A 144 8.99 1.24 -2.18
CA ILE A 144 9.56 -0.06 -2.57
C ILE A 144 8.46 -1.11 -2.49
N ALA A 145 7.72 -1.12 -1.38
CA ALA A 145 6.58 -1.98 -1.17
C ALA A 145 5.59 -1.37 -0.17
N MET A 146 4.35 -1.82 -0.22
CA MET A 146 3.29 -1.47 0.72
C MET A 146 2.51 -2.73 1.10
N LEU A 147 2.36 -2.97 2.40
CA LEU A 147 1.50 -4.02 2.95
C LEU A 147 0.25 -3.37 3.55
N SER A 148 -0.93 -3.79 3.10
CA SER A 148 -2.23 -3.22 3.46
C SER A 148 -3.28 -4.29 3.71
N ASP A 149 -4.51 -3.85 3.97
CA ASP A 149 -5.74 -4.65 3.99
C ASP A 149 -5.85 -5.69 5.12
N PHE A 150 -5.14 -5.44 6.22
CA PHE A 150 -5.44 -6.08 7.51
C PHE A 150 -6.79 -5.60 8.05
N ALA A 151 -7.49 -6.47 8.79
CA ALA A 151 -8.81 -6.17 9.36
C ALA A 151 -8.81 -4.96 10.32
N ASP A 152 -7.69 -4.71 10.97
CA ASP A 152 -7.50 -3.58 11.89
C ASP A 152 -7.12 -2.26 11.19
N GLY A 153 -7.02 -2.27 9.86
CA GLY A 153 -6.68 -1.12 9.03
C GLY A 153 -5.20 -0.72 9.10
N ASN A 154 -4.35 -1.49 9.76
CA ASN A 154 -2.91 -1.21 9.78
C ASN A 154 -2.30 -1.44 8.38
N SER A 155 -1.35 -0.57 8.03
CA SER A 155 -0.58 -0.69 6.81
C SER A 155 0.86 -0.23 7.05
N ALA A 156 1.79 -0.75 6.26
CA ALA A 156 3.19 -0.33 6.26
C ALA A 156 3.62 -0.01 4.83
N SER A 157 4.38 1.07 4.66
CA SER A 157 5.00 1.41 3.39
C SER A 157 6.50 1.49 3.59
N TRP A 158 7.24 0.69 2.83
CA TRP A 158 8.70 0.72 2.83
C TRP A 158 9.21 1.62 1.72
N ARG A 159 10.19 2.47 2.04
CA ARG A 159 10.72 3.51 1.14
C ARG A 159 12.25 3.50 1.18
N PRO A 160 12.93 3.99 0.13
CA PRO A 160 14.37 4.21 0.16
C PRO A 160 14.76 5.06 1.38
N GLY A 161 15.81 4.65 2.11
CA GLY A 161 16.27 5.32 3.32
C GLY A 161 15.47 5.04 4.61
N GLY A 162 14.36 4.28 4.52
CA GLY A 162 13.72 3.72 5.72
C GLY A 162 14.56 2.60 6.33
N ALA A 163 14.29 2.18 7.57
CA ALA A 163 15.12 1.24 8.33
C ALA A 163 15.61 0.02 7.51
N ALA A 164 14.69 -0.75 6.92
CA ALA A 164 15.03 -1.92 6.10
C ALA A 164 15.85 -1.60 4.84
N PHE A 165 15.84 -0.34 4.39
CA PHE A 165 16.38 0.15 3.12
C PHE A 165 17.29 1.37 3.30
N GLU A 166 17.95 1.48 4.46
CA GLU A 166 18.85 2.59 4.82
C GLU A 166 19.98 2.79 3.80
N TYR A 167 20.36 1.73 3.07
CA TYR A 167 21.42 1.74 2.07
C TYR A 167 21.06 2.41 0.72
N LEU A 168 19.82 2.91 0.57
CA LEU A 168 19.30 3.49 -0.67
C LEU A 168 19.22 5.03 -0.66
N VAL A 169 20.06 5.69 0.14
CA VAL A 169 20.19 7.16 0.23
C VAL A 169 21.51 7.67 -0.32
#